data_AF-A0A2A2IAH9-F1
#
_entry.id   AF-A0A2A2IAH9-F1
#
_cell.length_a   1.000
_cell.length_b   1.000
_cell.length_c   1.000
_cell.angle_alpha   90.00
_cell.angle_beta   90.00
_cell.angle_gamma   90.00
#
_symmetry.space_group_name_H-M   'P 1'
#
loop_
_entity.id
_entity.type
_entity.pdbx_description
1 polymer ?
#
loop_
_entity_poly.entity_id
_entity_poly.type
_entity_poly.pdbx_seq_one_letter_code
_entity_poly.pdbx_strand_id
1 'polypeptide(L)'
;MVSIQALAYLSQFLQLISYQQYRYFNIMLNRLGYKEIDPLDRELPVPRPGKIRSILQLLFEKKYLSLDELLNSLEVEIGFLTNLTGIEVVFFKQYQFQGAQEFDARGRFLCCK
;
A
#
# COMPACT_ATOMS: atom_id res chain seq x y z
N MET A 1 13.18 1.07 -7.27
CA MET A 1 14.09 1.62 -6.25
C MET A 1 15.41 1.98 -6.91
N VAL A 2 16.11 3.00 -6.41
CA VAL A 2 17.45 3.39 -6.84
C VAL A 2 18.34 3.35 -5.61
N SER A 3 19.53 2.76 -5.71
CA SER A 3 20.47 2.68 -4.58
C SER A 3 20.95 4.07 -4.16
N ILE A 4 21.21 4.26 -2.87
CA ILE A 4 21.82 5.49 -2.33
C ILE A 4 23.19 5.76 -2.96
N GLN A 5 23.91 4.71 -3.37
CA GLN A 5 25.19 4.83 -4.08
C GLN A 5 25.01 5.47 -5.46
N ALA A 6 23.97 5.04 -6.19
CA ALA A 6 23.64 5.59 -7.51
C ALA A 6 23.19 7.06 -7.41
N LEU A 7 22.40 7.40 -6.38
CA LEU A 7 22.02 8.78 -6.10
C LEU A 7 23.23 9.66 -5.80
N ALA A 8 24.16 9.20 -4.95
CA ALA A 8 25.37 9.96 -4.62
C ALA A 8 26.27 10.19 -5.84
N TYR A 9 26.43 9.17 -6.70
CA TYR A 9 27.16 9.30 -7.96
C TYR A 9 26.50 10.33 -8.89
N LEU A 10 25.18 10.26 -9.06
CA LEU A 10 24.43 11.24 -9.86
C LEU A 10 24.55 12.65 -9.29
N SER A 11 24.43 12.83 -7.98
CA SER A 11 24.57 14.14 -7.34
C SER A 11 25.97 14.73 -7.53
N GLN A 12 27.02 13.90 -7.50
CA GLN A 12 28.39 14.35 -7.79
C GLN A 12 28.56 14.70 -9.28
N PHE A 13 28.02 13.88 -10.18
CA PHE A 13 28.05 14.11 -11.62
C PHE A 13 27.34 15.43 -12.00
N LEU A 14 26.20 15.70 -11.37
CA LEU A 14 25.43 16.94 -11.51
C LEU A 14 26.01 18.12 -10.72
N GLN A 15 27.15 17.95 -10.06
CA GLN A 15 27.83 18.98 -9.25
C GLN A 15 26.96 19.57 -8.12
N LEU A 16 25.96 18.82 -7.64
CA LEU A 16 25.13 19.17 -6.50
C LEU A 16 25.87 18.98 -5.16
N ILE A 17 26.89 18.11 -5.15
CA ILE A 17 27.79 17.89 -4.03
C ILE A 17 29.24 18.02 -4.50
N SER A 18 30.12 18.47 -3.61
CA SER A 18 31.55 18.59 -3.89
C SER A 18 32.25 17.23 -3.86
N TYR A 19 33.44 17.16 -4.48
CA TYR A 19 34.28 15.96 -4.40
C TYR A 19 34.60 15.55 -2.96
N GLN A 20 34.81 16.51 -2.05
CA GLN A 20 35.08 16.23 -0.65
C GLN A 20 33.86 15.59 0.04
N GLN A 21 32.66 16.09 -0.26
CA GLN A 21 31.41 15.53 0.25
C GLN A 21 31.17 14.12 -0.29
N TYR A 22 31.40 13.89 -1.58
CA TYR A 22 31.29 12.55 -2.19
C TYR A 22 32.30 11.56 -1.59
N ARG A 23 33.54 11.99 -1.36
CA ARG A 23 34.56 11.17 -0.68
C ARG A 23 34.16 10.85 0.76
N TYR A 24 33.66 11.84 1.50
CA TYR A 24 33.18 11.63 2.87
C TYR A 24 31.99 10.66 2.91
N PHE A 25 31.04 10.80 1.97
CA PHE A 25 29.93 9.88 1.79
C PHE A 25 30.42 8.44 1.60
N ASN A 26 31.38 8.21 0.69
CA ASN A 26 31.94 6.88 0.47
C ASN A 26 32.66 6.30 1.71
N ILE A 27 33.32 7.13 2.51
CA ILE A 27 33.91 6.69 3.79
C ILE A 27 32.81 6.24 4.75
N MET A 28 31.74 7.02 4.88
CA MET A 28 30.61 6.69 5.75
C MET A 28 29.89 5.42 5.29
N LEU A 29 29.70 5.26 3.97
CA LEU A 29 29.07 4.11 3.35
C LEU A 29 29.79 2.80 3.70
N ASN A 30 31.13 2.82 3.68
CA ASN A 30 31.94 1.68 4.10
C ASN A 30 31.87 1.44 5.61
N ARG A 31 31.94 2.50 6.44
CA ARG A 31 31.86 2.37 7.91
C ARG A 31 30.55 1.76 8.39
N LEU A 32 29.46 2.06 7.69
CA LEU A 32 28.12 1.57 8.03
C LEU A 32 27.79 0.21 7.39
N GLY A 33 28.67 -0.33 6.53
CA GLY A 33 28.42 -1.59 5.84
C GLY A 33 27.36 -1.52 4.73
N TYR A 34 26.97 -0.31 4.30
CA TYR A 34 25.91 -0.10 3.31
C TYR A 34 26.34 -0.33 1.86
N LYS A 35 27.53 -0.91 1.67
CA LYS A 35 28.03 -1.30 0.35
C LYS A 35 27.37 -2.58 -0.15
N GLU A 36 27.02 -3.48 0.76
CA GLU A 36 26.39 -4.76 0.42
C GLU A 36 24.87 -4.74 0.57
N ILE A 37 24.33 -3.99 1.53
CA ILE A 37 22.90 -3.88 1.78
C ILE A 37 22.54 -2.40 1.98
N ASP A 38 21.69 -1.85 1.10
CA ASP A 38 21.23 -0.46 1.21
C ASP A 38 20.34 -0.34 2.47
N PRO A 39 20.39 0.78 3.24
CA PRO A 39 19.64 0.90 4.50
C PRO A 39 18.14 0.64 4.36
N LEU A 40 17.57 0.98 3.19
CA LEU A 40 16.15 0.83 2.90
C LEU A 40 15.81 -0.47 2.14
N ASP A 41 16.78 -1.33 1.83
CA ASP A 41 16.49 -2.62 1.19
C ASP A 41 15.81 -3.60 2.15
N ARG A 42 15.99 -3.43 3.47
CA ARG A 42 15.38 -4.29 4.49
C ARG A 42 13.96 -3.88 4.86
N GLU A 43 13.59 -2.64 4.55
CA GLU A 43 12.32 -2.05 4.92
C GLU A 43 11.54 -1.75 3.64
N LEU A 44 10.59 -2.62 3.30
CA LEU A 44 9.55 -2.28 2.33
C LEU A 44 8.42 -1.62 3.12
N PRO A 45 8.34 -0.28 3.21
CA PRO A 45 7.21 0.34 3.88
C PRO A 45 5.95 -0.07 3.12
N VAL A 46 5.04 -0.78 3.77
CA VAL A 46 3.75 -1.13 3.18
C VAL A 46 2.97 0.18 3.08
N PRO A 47 2.80 0.75 1.86
CA PRO A 47 2.07 1.99 1.74
C PRO A 47 0.63 1.70 2.16
N ARG A 48 0.13 2.41 3.18
CA ARG A 48 -1.28 2.33 3.56
C ARG A 48 -2.06 3.33 2.72
N PRO A 49 -2.83 2.88 1.72
CA PRO A 49 -3.56 3.79 0.85
C PRO A 49 -4.67 4.52 1.61
N GLY A 50 -4.51 5.83 1.82
CA GLY A 50 -5.39 6.62 2.67
C GLY A 50 -6.85 6.72 2.22
N LYS A 51 -7.17 6.39 0.96
CA LYS A 51 -8.53 6.45 0.40
C LYS A 51 -9.29 5.13 0.41
N ILE A 52 -8.66 4.00 0.75
CA ILE A 52 -9.36 2.69 0.71
C ILE A 52 -10.57 2.69 1.64
N ARG A 53 -10.45 3.28 2.84
CA ARG A 53 -11.58 3.35 3.77
C ARG A 53 -12.81 4.03 3.16
N SER A 54 -12.62 5.18 2.52
CA SER A 54 -13.72 5.93 1.89
C SER A 54 -14.31 5.20 0.68
N ILE A 55 -13.47 4.50 -0.10
CA ILE A 55 -13.93 3.71 -1.25
C ILE A 55 -14.77 2.53 -0.77
N LEU A 56 -14.27 1.74 0.19
CA LEU A 56 -15.01 0.61 0.75
C LEU A 56 -16.31 1.06 1.41
N GLN A 57 -16.28 2.16 2.17
CA GLN A 57 -17.46 2.75 2.76
C GLN A 57 -18.52 3.07 1.68
N LEU A 58 -18.13 3.74 0.59
CA LEU A 58 -19.03 4.06 -0.50
C LEU A 58 -19.61 2.80 -1.16
N LEU A 59 -18.77 1.79 -1.42
CA LEU A 59 -19.20 0.54 -2.06
C LEU A 59 -20.19 -0.22 -1.18
N PHE A 60 -19.93 -0.30 0.12
CA PHE A 60 -20.81 -0.97 1.08
C PHE A 60 -22.12 -0.19 1.28
N GLU A 61 -22.07 1.14 1.46
CA GLU A 61 -23.27 1.98 1.61
C GLU A 61 -24.19 1.93 0.38
N LYS A 62 -23.60 1.86 -0.82
CA LYS A 62 -24.35 1.71 -2.07
C LYS A 62 -24.76 0.27 -2.36
N LYS A 63 -24.38 -0.69 -1.51
CA LYS A 63 -24.60 -2.13 -1.68
C LYS A 63 -24.06 -2.70 -3.00
N TYR A 64 -23.02 -2.07 -3.53
CA TYR A 64 -22.29 -2.54 -4.72
C TYR A 64 -21.36 -3.70 -4.41
N LEU A 65 -21.03 -3.88 -3.13
CA LEU A 65 -20.18 -4.93 -2.62
C LEU A 65 -20.68 -5.27 -1.22
N SER A 66 -20.82 -6.54 -0.87
CA SER A 66 -20.98 -6.97 0.52
C SER A 66 -19.63 -7.35 1.12
N LEU A 67 -19.57 -7.35 2.46
CA LEU A 67 -18.38 -7.81 3.15
C LEU A 67 -18.09 -9.28 2.85
N ASP A 68 -19.12 -10.13 2.84
CA ASP A 68 -18.98 -11.56 2.55
C ASP A 68 -18.46 -11.83 1.14
N GLU A 69 -18.98 -11.14 0.11
CA GLU A 69 -18.45 -11.23 -1.25
C GLU A 69 -16.98 -10.82 -1.35
N LEU A 70 -16.59 -9.76 -0.64
CA LEU A 70 -15.20 -9.29 -0.63
C LEU A 70 -14.27 -10.32 0.02
N LEU A 71 -14.66 -10.88 1.17
CA LEU A 71 -13.87 -11.89 1.88
C LEU A 71 -13.77 -13.19 1.09
N ASN A 72 -14.87 -13.64 0.50
CA ASN A 72 -14.92 -14.88 -0.27
C ASN A 72 -14.17 -14.77 -1.60
N SER A 73 -14.28 -13.63 -2.31
CA SER A 73 -13.59 -13.44 -3.60
C SER A 73 -12.07 -13.35 -3.46
N LEU A 74 -11.59 -12.86 -2.33
CA LEU A 74 -10.16 -12.75 -2.03
C LEU A 74 -9.64 -13.96 -1.24
N GLU A 75 -10.52 -14.84 -0.75
CA GLU A 75 -10.20 -15.96 0.15
C GLU A 75 -9.41 -15.51 1.39
N VAL A 76 -9.82 -14.38 1.99
CA VAL A 76 -9.13 -13.79 3.15
C VAL A 76 -10.06 -13.53 4.32
N GLU A 77 -9.46 -13.40 5.51
CA GLU A 77 -10.16 -13.01 6.73
C GLU A 77 -10.11 -11.48 6.96
N ILE A 78 -11.02 -10.97 7.79
CA ILE A 78 -11.07 -9.54 8.16
C ILE A 78 -9.73 -9.07 8.74
N GLY A 79 -9.06 -9.92 9.53
CA GLY A 79 -7.76 -9.60 10.12
C GLY A 79 -6.68 -9.33 9.06
N PHE A 80 -6.73 -10.04 7.93
CA PHE A 80 -5.83 -9.81 6.80
C PHE A 80 -6.09 -8.44 6.16
N LEU A 81 -7.36 -8.09 5.92
CA LEU A 81 -7.73 -6.77 5.39
C LEU A 81 -7.30 -5.64 6.32
N THR A 82 -7.44 -5.82 7.63
CA THR A 82 -6.96 -4.85 8.63
C THR A 82 -5.45 -4.65 8.55
N ASN A 83 -4.67 -5.72 8.45
CA ASN A 83 -3.22 -5.62 8.33
C ASN A 83 -2.79 -4.97 7.00
N LEU A 84 -3.44 -5.33 5.90
CA LEU A 84 -3.13 -4.83 4.56
C LEU A 84 -3.47 -3.35 4.39
N THR A 85 -4.66 -2.96 4.85
CA THR A 85 -5.21 -1.61 4.60
C THR A 85 -4.98 -0.64 5.76
N GLY A 86 -4.67 -1.15 6.95
CA GLY A 86 -4.63 -0.37 8.19
C GLY A 86 -6.00 0.06 8.72
N ILE A 87 -7.09 -0.52 8.20
CA ILE A 87 -8.46 -0.22 8.63
C ILE A 87 -8.84 -1.10 9.81
N GLU A 88 -9.40 -0.50 10.86
CA GLU A 88 -9.81 -1.20 12.08
C GLU A 88 -10.89 -2.26 11.82
N VAL A 89 -10.83 -3.38 12.54
CA VAL A 89 -11.83 -4.47 12.47
C VAL A 89 -13.25 -3.96 12.74
N VAL A 90 -13.39 -2.93 13.59
CA VAL A 90 -14.68 -2.32 13.93
C VAL A 90 -15.38 -1.75 12.70
N PHE A 91 -14.63 -1.21 11.72
CA PHE A 91 -15.20 -0.72 10.47
C PHE A 91 -15.87 -1.84 9.68
N PHE A 92 -15.22 -2.99 9.53
CA PHE A 92 -15.77 -4.11 8.76
C PHE A 92 -16.99 -4.74 9.47
N LYS A 93 -16.96 -4.87 10.80
CA LYS A 93 -18.08 -5.44 11.57
C LYS A 93 -19.40 -4.69 11.38
N GLN A 94 -19.37 -3.40 11.03
CA GLN A 94 -20.58 -2.61 10.75
C GLN A 94 -21.36 -3.12 9.51
N TYR A 95 -20.67 -3.81 8.60
CA TYR A 95 -21.23 -4.27 7.34
C TYR A 95 -21.49 -5.79 7.29
N GLN A 96 -21.29 -6.50 8.41
CA GLN A 96 -21.40 -7.96 8.52
C GLN A 96 -22.84 -8.50 8.37
N PHE A 97 -23.84 -7.63 8.36
CA PHE A 97 -25.27 -7.99 8.24
C PHE A 97 -25.97 -7.31 7.05
N GLN A 98 -25.21 -6.79 6.08
CA GLN A 98 -25.76 -6.09 4.91
C GLN A 98 -25.56 -6.94 3.65
N GLY A 99 -26.65 -7.52 3.14
CA GLY A 99 -26.63 -8.26 1.86
C GLY A 99 -26.41 -7.34 0.67
N ALA A 100 -25.60 -7.78 -0.30
CA ALA A 100 -25.35 -7.08 -1.55
C ALA A 100 -26.56 -7.12 -2.50
N GLN A 101 -26.64 -6.13 -3.40
CA GLN A 101 -27.55 -6.16 -4.55
C GLN A 101 -26.76 -6.66 -5.77
N GLU A 102 -27.29 -7.67 -6.46
CA GLU A 102 -26.67 -8.24 -7.66
C GLU A 102 -26.77 -7.28 -8.86
N PHE A 103 -25.72 -7.22 -9.69
CA PHE A 103 -25.66 -6.46 -10.94
C PHE A 103 -25.38 -7.37 -12.14
N ASP A 104 -26.13 -7.18 -13.23
CA ASP A 104 -25.83 -7.77 -14.55
C ASP A 104 -24.75 -6.95 -15.27
N ALA A 105 -23.98 -7.60 -16.16
CA ALA A 105 -22.83 -7.08 -16.92
C ALA A 105 -23.15 -5.88 -17.86
N ARG A 106 -24.36 -5.34 -17.78
CA ARG A 106 -24.87 -4.20 -18.55
C ARG A 106 -25.27 -2.99 -17.67
N GLY A 107 -24.93 -3.01 -16.38
CA GLY A 107 -25.14 -1.86 -15.48
C GLY A 107 -26.62 -1.52 -15.24
N ARG A 108 -27.51 -2.51 -15.28
CA ARG A 108 -28.93 -2.34 -14.93
C ARG A 108 -29.24 -2.96 -13.57
N PHE A 109 -30.01 -2.23 -12.77
CA PHE A 109 -30.57 -2.72 -11.51
C PHE A 109 -31.56 -3.85 -11.80
N LEU A 110 -31.22 -5.06 -11.37
CA LEU A 110 -32.19 -6.15 -11.27
C LEU A 110 -32.77 -6.11 -9.86
N CYS A 111 -33.97 -5.53 -9.74
CA CYS A 111 -34.76 -5.67 -8.52
C CYS A 111 -35.31 -7.11 -8.49
N CYS A 112 -34.87 -7.92 -7.53
CA CYS A 112 -35.54 -9.18 -7.22
C CYS A 112 -36.90 -8.85 -6.58
N LYS A 113 -37.97 -9.45 -7.11
CA LYS A 113 -39.31 -9.42 -6.53
C LYS A 113 -39.32 -10.07 -5.14
#